data_AF-A0A932QLH1-F1
#
_entry.id   AF-A0A932QLH1-F1
#
_cell.length_a   1.000
_cell.length_b   1.000
_cell.length_c   1.000
_cell.angle_alpha   90.00
_cell.angle_beta   90.00
_cell.angle_gamma   90.00
#
_symmetry.space_group_name_H-M   'P 1'
#
loop_
_entity.id
_entity.type
_entity.pdbx_description
1 polymer ?
#
loop_
_entity_poly.entity_id
_entity_poly.type
_entity_poly.pdbx_seq_one_letter_code
_entity_poly.pdbx_strand_id
1 'polypeptide(L)'
;MNYVTTNIRFPEDVYLQLKAEAARKRMSLSAVVRKRVAGDRPVRSRAEVAKMLAEIDKTAVYLGRKLRGFDATAAIRQMREER
;
A
#
# COMPACT_ATOMS: atom_id res chain seq x y z
N MET A 1 3.84 6.68 -11.18
CA MET A 1 4.17 5.80 -10.03
C MET A 1 4.95 6.66 -9.04
N ASN A 2 4.31 7.15 -7.99
CA ASN A 2 4.91 8.12 -7.07
C ASN A 2 5.70 7.37 -6.00
N TYR A 3 7.01 7.17 -6.21
CA TYR A 3 7.89 6.59 -5.21
C TYR A 3 8.25 7.68 -4.19
N VAL A 4 7.91 7.48 -2.93
CA VAL A 4 8.44 8.32 -1.85
C VAL A 4 9.85 7.83 -1.54
N THR A 5 10.86 8.63 -1.87
CA THR A 5 12.25 8.38 -1.46
C THR A 5 12.46 8.94 -0.07
N THR A 6 13.05 8.16 0.82
CA THR A 6 13.36 8.59 2.19
C THR A 6 14.84 8.34 2.44
N ASN A 7 15.55 9.40 2.81
CA ASN A 7 16.95 9.33 3.21
C ASN A 7 17.01 8.97 4.70
N ILE A 8 17.59 7.81 5.02
CA ILE A 8 17.72 7.31 6.38
C ILE A 8 19.20 7.21 6.71
N ARG A 9 19.62 7.75 7.85
CA ARG A 9 20.99 7.63 8.37
C ARG A 9 21.05 6.51 9.39
N PHE A 10 22.04 5.63 9.26
CA PHE A 10 22.29 4.54 10.18
C PHE A 10 23.66 4.72 10.84
N PRO A 11 23.81 4.27 12.11
CA PRO A 11 25.12 4.00 12.68
C PRO A 11 25.94 3.06 11.79
N GLU A 12 27.26 3.23 11.77
CA GLU A 12 28.15 2.54 10.85
C GLU A 12 28.12 1.01 11.01
N ASP A 13 28.16 0.53 12.25
CA ASP A 13 28.06 -0.87 12.64
C ASP A 13 26.76 -1.51 12.11
N VAL A 14 25.63 -0.82 12.29
CA VAL A 14 24.31 -1.26 11.80
C VAL A 14 24.29 -1.31 10.28
N TYR A 15 24.88 -0.32 9.62
CA TYR A 15 24.96 -0.27 8.17
C TYR A 15 25.78 -1.42 7.59
N LEU A 16 26.92 -1.76 8.20
CA LEU A 16 27.76 -2.89 7.80
C LEU A 16 27.02 -4.23 7.99
N GLN A 17 26.30 -4.40 9.10
CA GLN A 17 25.47 -5.58 9.32
C GLN A 17 24.39 -5.75 8.23
N LEU A 18 23.71 -4.65 7.89
CA LEU A 18 22.69 -4.67 6.83
C LEU A 18 23.29 -4.99 5.45
N LYS A 19 24.50 -4.52 5.14
CA LYS A 19 25.22 -4.89 3.91
C LYS A 19 25.55 -6.38 3.87
N ALA A 20 26.06 -6.93 4.96
CA ALA A 20 26.35 -8.35 5.06
C ALA A 20 25.09 -9.21 4.91
N GLU A 21 23.98 -8.78 5.51
CA GLU A 21 22.66 -9.42 5.36
C GLU A 21 22.16 -9.37 3.92
N ALA A 22 22.29 -8.22 3.25
CA ALA A 22 21.90 -8.04 1.85
C ALA A 22 22.70 -8.95 0.90
N ALA A 23 24.01 -9.05 1.10
CA ALA A 23 24.89 -9.94 0.34
C ALA A 23 24.48 -11.42 0.53
N ARG A 24 24.26 -11.83 1.78
CA ARG A 24 23.83 -13.20 2.12
C ARG A 24 22.50 -13.58 1.48
N LYS A 25 21.53 -12.66 1.48
CA LYS A 25 20.19 -12.86 0.91
C LYS A 25 20.13 -12.63 -0.60
N ARG A 26 21.23 -12.21 -1.25
CA ARG A 26 21.26 -11.80 -2.67
C ARG A 26 20.19 -10.76 -3.01
N MET A 27 19.99 -9.79 -2.11
CA MET A 27 19.02 -8.71 -2.25
C MET A 27 19.73 -7.36 -2.18
N SER A 28 19.09 -6.30 -2.69
CA SER A 28 19.59 -4.94 -2.46
C SER A 28 19.39 -4.52 -1.00
N LEU A 29 20.27 -3.63 -0.51
CA LEU A 29 20.17 -3.06 0.84
C LEU A 29 18.77 -2.47 1.10
N SER A 30 18.25 -1.69 0.14
CA SER A 30 16.92 -1.10 0.24
C SER A 30 15.81 -2.14 0.32
N ALA A 31 15.96 -3.30 -0.32
CA ALA A 31 14.98 -4.38 -0.24
C ALA A 31 15.00 -5.06 1.14
N VAL A 32 16.18 -5.23 1.75
CA VAL A 32 16.32 -5.73 3.13
C VAL A 32 15.67 -4.76 4.11
N VAL A 33 15.97 -3.47 4.01
CA VAL A 33 15.38 -2.43 4.87
C VAL A 33 13.87 -2.38 4.72
N ARG A 34 13.35 -2.36 3.48
CA ARG A 34 11.91 -2.38 3.23
C ARG A 34 11.23 -3.63 3.81
N LYS A 35 11.85 -4.81 3.67
CA LYS A 35 11.31 -6.05 4.23
C LYS A 35 11.23 -5.98 5.76
N ARG A 36 12.25 -5.41 6.41
CA ARG A 36 12.28 -5.21 7.87
C ARG A 36 11.16 -4.26 8.32
N VAL A 37 10.98 -3.13 7.63
CA VAL A 37 9.98 -2.10 7.99
C VAL A 37 8.55 -2.57 7.68
N ALA A 38 8.34 -3.27 6.57
CA ALA A 38 7.03 -3.80 6.19
C ALA A 38 6.56 -4.94 7.12
N GLY A 39 7.49 -5.60 7.80
CA GLY A 39 7.25 -6.84 8.57
C GLY A 39 6.86 -8.01 7.67
N ASP A 40 6.44 -9.12 8.28
CA ASP A 40 5.92 -10.31 7.56
C ASP A 40 4.47 -10.11 7.08
N ARG A 41 4.11 -8.89 6.67
CA ARG A 41 2.80 -8.66 6.09
C ARG A 41 2.71 -9.46 4.80
N PRO A 42 1.74 -10.39 4.68
CA PRO A 42 1.59 -11.17 3.47
C PRO A 42 1.32 -10.21 2.32
N VAL A 43 2.22 -10.21 1.34
CA VAL A 43 1.96 -9.54 0.07
C VAL A 43 0.84 -10.32 -0.59
N ARG A 44 -0.32 -9.70 -0.76
CA ARG A 44 -1.45 -10.34 -1.45
C ARG A 44 -1.01 -10.82 -2.82
N SER A 45 -1.43 -12.02 -3.17
CA SER A 45 -1.12 -12.59 -4.48
C SER A 45 -1.77 -11.75 -5.59
N ARG A 46 -1.20 -11.80 -6.80
CA ARG A 46 -1.81 -11.11 -7.97
C ARG A 46 -3.25 -11.56 -8.20
N ALA A 47 -3.55 -12.84 -7.95
CA ALA A 47 -4.90 -13.39 -8.08
C ALA A 47 -5.87 -12.78 -7.04
N GLU A 48 -5.43 -12.62 -5.79
CA GLU A 48 -6.24 -11.96 -4.74
C GLU A 48 -6.50 -10.50 -5.06
N VAL A 49 -5.47 -9.77 -5.53
CA VAL A 49 -5.61 -8.37 -5.95
C VAL A 49 -6.58 -8.25 -7.13
N ALA A 50 -6.47 -9.12 -8.13
CA ALA A 50 -7.39 -9.14 -9.27
C ALA A 50 -8.84 -9.42 -8.85
N LYS A 51 -9.04 -10.35 -7.91
CA LYS A 51 -10.37 -10.65 -7.36
C LYS A 51 -10.97 -9.42 -6.65
N MET A 52 -10.18 -8.73 -5.83
CA MET A 52 -10.62 -7.51 -5.15
C MET A 52 -11.00 -6.40 -6.12
N LEU A 53 -10.19 -6.19 -7.17
CA LEU A 53 -10.50 -5.19 -8.21
C LEU A 53 -11.82 -5.53 -8.92
N ALA A 54 -12.03 -6.80 -9.27
CA ALA A 54 -13.29 -7.24 -9.89
C ALA A 54 -14.51 -7.04 -8.96
N GLU A 55 -14.35 -7.24 -7.65
CA GLU A 55 -15.41 -6.97 -6.66
C GLU A 55 -15.69 -5.47 -6.53
N ILE A 56 -14.65 -4.64 -6.53
CA ILE A 56 -14.77 -3.17 -6.53
C ILE A 56 -15.54 -2.71 -7.78
N ASP A 57 -15.17 -3.20 -8.96
CA ASP A 57 -15.82 -2.82 -10.22
C ASP A 57 -17.30 -3.21 -10.23
N LYS A 58 -17.64 -4.42 -9.77
CA LYS A 58 -19.04 -4.85 -9.64
C LYS A 58 -19.83 -3.92 -8.71
N THR A 59 -19.22 -3.55 -7.59
CA THR A 59 -19.83 -2.65 -6.60
C THR A 59 -20.01 -1.25 -7.18
N ALA A 60 -19.02 -0.73 -7.90
CA ALA A 60 -19.09 0.57 -8.56
C ALA A 60 -20.20 0.63 -9.60
N VAL A 61 -20.35 -0.40 -10.44
CA VAL A 61 -21.44 -0.49 -11.43
C VAL A 61 -22.81 -0.56 -10.73
N TYR A 62 -22.93 -1.33 -9.66
CA TYR A 62 -24.16 -1.41 -8.88
C TYR A 62 -24.54 -0.05 -8.26
N LEU A 63 -23.59 0.61 -7.60
CA LEU A 63 -23.78 1.92 -6.99
C LEU A 63 -24.12 2.99 -8.04
N GLY A 64 -23.45 2.99 -9.18
CA GLY A 64 -23.74 3.93 -10.27
C GLY A 64 -25.16 3.80 -10.83
N ARG A 65 -25.72 2.58 -10.83
CA ARG A 65 -27.14 2.36 -11.20
C ARG A 65 -28.10 2.86 -10.14
N LYS A 66 -27.78 2.67 -8.86
CA LYS A 66 -28.66 3.02 -7.73
C LYS A 66 -28.63 4.51 -7.36
N LEU A 67 -27.47 5.15 -7.51
CA LEU A 67 -27.22 6.54 -7.11
C LEU A 67 -27.20 7.47 -8.33
N ARG A 68 -27.90 7.11 -9.40
CA ARG A 68 -27.91 7.91 -10.64
C ARG A 68 -28.56 9.27 -10.37
N GLY A 69 -27.80 10.34 -10.55
CA GLY A 69 -28.24 11.71 -10.25
C GLY A 69 -28.09 12.13 -8.77
N PHE A 70 -27.52 11.27 -7.92
CA PHE A 70 -27.25 11.58 -6.51
C PHE A 70 -25.75 11.77 -6.29
N ASP A 71 -25.35 12.94 -5.78
CA ASP A 71 -23.96 13.17 -5.38
C ASP A 71 -23.70 12.59 -3.99
N ALA A 72 -23.28 11.31 -3.98
CA ALA A 72 -22.91 10.61 -2.77
C ALA A 72 -21.73 11.28 -2.03
N THR A 73 -20.86 11.99 -2.74
CA THR A 73 -19.69 12.65 -2.13
C THR A 73 -20.13 13.86 -1.30
N ALA A 74 -21.05 14.66 -1.83
CA ALA A 74 -21.64 15.79 -1.13
C ALA A 74 -22.37 15.33 0.14
N ALA A 75 -23.18 14.27 0.04
CA ALA A 75 -23.90 13.71 1.18
C ALA A 75 -22.95 13.22 2.30
N ILE A 76 -21.87 12.51 1.94
CA ILE A 76 -20.86 12.03 2.92
C ILE A 76 -20.13 13.19 3.59
N ARG A 77 -19.84 14.28 2.86
CA ARG A 77 -19.24 15.49 3.43
C ARG A 77 -20.16 16.14 4.44
N GLN A 78 -21.44 16.29 4.10
CA GLN A 78 -22.43 16.86 4.99
C GLN A 78 -22.57 16.05 6.29
N MET A 79 -22.64 14.71 6.20
CA MET A 79 -22.66 13.84 7.38
C MET A 79 -21.41 13.92 8.26
N ARG A 80 -20.27 14.33 7.68
CA ARG A 80 -19.03 14.55 8.43
C ARG A 80 -19.04 15.89 9.16
N GLU A 81 -19.59 16.93 8.54
CA GLU A 81 -19.67 18.28 9.12
C GLU A 81 -20.75 18.38 10.21
N GLU A 82 -21.80 17.55 10.12
CA GLU A 82 -22.84 17.41 11.15
C GLU A 82 -22.40 16.58 12.38
N ARG A 83 -21.18 16.02 12.36
CA ARG A 83 -20.60 15.19 13.43
C ARG A 83 -19.61 15.97 14.29
#